data_AF-A0A1E7FA52-F1
#
_entry.id   AF-A0A1E7FA52-F1
#
_cell.length_a   1.000
_cell.length_b   1.000
_cell.length_c   1.000
_cell.angle_alpha   90.00
_cell.angle_beta   90.00
_cell.angle_gamma   90.00
#
_symmetry.space_group_name_H-M   'P 1'
#
loop_
_entity.id
_entity.type
_entity.pdbx_description
1 polymer ?
#
loop_
_entity_poly.entity_id
_entity_poly.type
_entity_poly.pdbx_seq_one_letter_code
_entity_poly.pdbx_strand_id
1 'polypeptide(L)'
;MFLPVDQHQQQHQQIKIEEGIVGDDDDDDDDDDDDWEDSIIDALGPYDIICGRGSVAFNNCGNRRFRVLIGLNVDEYIAIDGRHRKGLFIGSLVHTIIHGIGAKFYKLSKHDKELTELTEPQIRAKVGHALRD
;
A
#
# COMPACT_ATOMS: atom_id res chain seq x y z
N MET A 1 -30.14 42.50 -49.30
CA MET A 1 -30.31 42.39 -47.84
C MET A 1 -28.92 42.13 -47.26
N PHE A 2 -28.17 43.14 -46.81
CA PHE A 2 -28.22 43.78 -45.47
C PHE A 2 -28.08 42.72 -44.35
N LEU A 3 -26.84 42.38 -43.93
CA LEU A 3 -26.06 42.88 -42.76
C LEU A 3 -26.53 42.25 -41.41
N PRO A 4 -25.75 42.28 -40.31
CA PRO A 4 -24.33 41.97 -40.07
C PRO A 4 -24.15 41.17 -38.74
N VAL A 5 -22.92 41.06 -38.22
CA VAL A 5 -22.51 41.31 -36.80
C VAL A 5 -21.27 40.44 -36.46
N ASP A 6 -20.05 41.01 -36.38
CA ASP A 6 -19.45 41.68 -35.20
C ASP A 6 -18.98 40.62 -34.15
N GLN A 7 -17.70 40.38 -33.83
CA GLN A 7 -16.72 41.14 -33.03
C GLN A 7 -15.59 40.13 -32.64
N HIS A 8 -14.34 40.39 -32.28
CA HIS A 8 -13.59 41.59 -31.92
C HIS A 8 -12.08 41.28 -32.02
N GLN A 9 -11.30 42.35 -32.11
CA GLN A 9 -9.89 42.41 -32.49
C GLN A 9 -8.96 42.56 -31.28
N GLN A 10 -7.73 42.05 -31.44
CA GLN A 10 -6.55 42.20 -30.57
C GLN A 10 -6.24 43.67 -30.21
N GLN A 11 -5.61 43.93 -29.05
CA GLN A 11 -4.22 44.46 -28.96
C GLN A 11 -3.78 44.89 -27.54
N HIS A 12 -2.58 44.42 -27.17
CA HIS A 12 -1.47 45.11 -26.49
C HIS A 12 -1.62 45.54 -25.03
N GLN A 13 -0.77 44.97 -24.17
CA GLN A 13 -0.43 45.53 -22.87
C GLN A 13 1.10 45.59 -22.69
N GLN A 14 1.51 46.67 -22.03
CA GLN A 14 2.83 47.28 -22.04
C GLN A 14 3.65 46.90 -20.79
N ILE A 15 4.96 46.75 -20.98
CA ILE A 15 5.99 46.40 -19.99
C ILE A 15 6.30 47.60 -19.07
N LYS A 16 6.52 47.37 -17.77
CA LYS A 16 7.45 48.11 -16.90
C LYS A 16 7.92 47.22 -15.73
N ILE A 17 9.22 47.25 -15.48
CA ILE A 17 10.02 46.44 -14.52
C ILE A 17 10.39 47.31 -13.32
N GLU A 18 10.82 46.64 -12.23
CA GLU A 18 11.62 47.06 -11.05
C GLU A 18 10.84 47.27 -9.75
N GLU A 19 11.23 46.81 -8.56
CA GLU A 19 12.12 45.76 -8.01
C GLU A 19 11.65 45.63 -6.53
N GLY A 20 11.67 44.44 -5.94
CA GLY A 20 11.31 44.27 -4.52
C GLY A 20 11.43 42.82 -4.05
N ILE A 21 12.52 42.52 -3.33
CA ILE A 21 12.88 41.24 -2.71
C ILE A 21 12.05 41.02 -1.43
N VAL A 22 11.50 39.80 -1.24
CA VAL A 22 11.20 38.98 -0.03
C VAL A 22 10.15 37.96 -0.53
N GLY A 23 10.47 36.67 -0.77
CA GLY A 23 10.81 35.68 0.24
C GLY A 23 9.52 35.01 0.70
N ASP A 24 9.21 33.84 0.14
CA ASP A 24 8.54 32.71 0.80
C ASP A 24 8.74 31.50 -0.13
N ASP A 25 9.74 30.71 0.25
CA ASP A 25 10.04 29.38 -0.22
C ASP A 25 8.88 28.46 0.19
N ASP A 26 8.02 28.08 -0.75
CA ASP A 26 7.21 26.86 -0.63
C ASP A 26 7.98 25.71 -1.30
N ASP A 27 9.20 25.46 -0.83
CA ASP A 27 9.78 24.10 -0.90
C ASP A 27 9.11 23.34 0.25
N ASP A 28 7.98 22.69 -0.04
CA ASP A 28 7.36 21.72 0.86
C ASP A 28 8.40 20.62 1.17
N ASP A 29 9.04 20.76 2.34
CA ASP A 29 9.89 19.76 3.00
C ASP A 29 9.08 18.47 3.25
N ASP A 30 9.05 17.60 2.24
CA ASP A 30 8.43 16.27 2.27
C ASP A 30 9.44 15.17 2.71
N ASP A 31 10.38 15.48 3.62
CA ASP A 31 11.46 14.55 4.03
C ASP A 31 11.38 14.06 5.50
N ASP A 32 10.43 14.52 6.32
CA ASP A 32 10.29 14.13 7.75
C ASP A 32 9.34 12.94 8.01
N ASP A 33 8.78 12.32 6.95
CA ASP A 33 7.69 11.33 7.08
C ASP A 33 8.16 9.85 7.12
N ASP A 34 9.47 9.57 7.05
CA ASP A 34 10.00 8.18 7.03
C ASP A 34 10.31 7.63 8.45
N ASP A 35 10.66 8.50 9.40
CA ASP A 35 11.23 8.09 10.72
C ASP A 35 10.26 7.28 11.61
N TRP A 36 8.95 7.47 11.44
CA TRP A 36 7.94 6.80 12.26
C TRP A 36 7.62 5.38 11.75
N GLU A 37 7.77 5.11 10.45
CA GLU A 37 7.50 3.77 9.89
C GLU A 37 8.52 2.75 10.41
N ASP A 38 9.81 3.13 10.44
CA ASP A 38 10.90 2.28 10.93
C ASP A 38 10.72 1.92 12.41
N SER A 39 10.38 2.91 13.24
CA SER A 39 10.10 2.71 14.67
C SER A 39 8.97 1.70 14.91
N ILE A 40 7.92 1.73 14.07
CA ILE A 40 6.80 0.79 14.15
C ILE A 40 7.21 -0.62 13.76
N ILE A 41 8.11 -0.76 12.78
CA ILE A 41 8.56 -2.07 12.27
C ILE A 41 9.52 -2.73 13.24
N ASP A 42 10.36 -1.96 13.90
CA ASP A 42 11.24 -2.46 14.95
C ASP A 42 10.46 -3.07 16.13
N ALA A 43 9.22 -2.61 16.34
CA ALA A 43 8.32 -3.18 17.33
C ALA A 43 7.62 -4.48 16.87
N LEU A 44 7.70 -4.85 15.58
CA LEU A 44 7.03 -6.03 15.05
C LEU A 44 7.75 -7.33 15.41
N GLY A 45 6.96 -8.37 15.67
CA GLY A 45 7.45 -9.71 15.84
C GLY A 45 8.08 -10.28 14.55
N PRO A 46 8.94 -11.30 14.68
CA PRO A 46 9.66 -11.88 13.55
C PRO A 46 8.77 -12.64 12.54
N TYR A 47 7.49 -12.83 12.88
CA TYR A 47 6.48 -13.47 12.02
C TYR A 47 5.33 -12.52 11.66
N ASP A 48 5.37 -11.28 12.13
CA ASP A 48 4.30 -10.33 11.90
C ASP A 48 4.36 -9.76 10.48
N ILE A 49 3.21 -9.70 9.84
CA ILE A 49 3.08 -9.42 8.41
C ILE A 49 2.39 -8.09 8.21
N ILE A 50 3.03 -7.17 7.51
CA ILE A 50 2.45 -5.89 7.12
C ILE A 50 1.79 -6.04 5.74
N CYS A 51 0.48 -5.81 5.69
CA CYS A 51 -0.30 -5.78 4.47
C CYS A 51 -0.26 -4.37 3.86
N GLY A 52 0.49 -4.23 2.77
CA GLY A 52 0.55 -2.97 2.02
C GLY A 52 1.36 -3.09 0.74
N ARG A 53 1.51 -1.97 0.04
CA ARG A 53 2.42 -1.79 -1.09
C ARG A 53 3.45 -0.74 -0.64
N GLY A 54 4.67 -1.18 -0.38
CA GLY A 54 5.75 -0.32 0.12
C GLY A 54 7.02 -1.15 0.35
N SER A 55 8.20 -0.54 0.15
CA SER A 55 9.52 -1.16 0.36
C SER A 55 9.68 -1.69 1.79
N VAL A 56 9.26 -0.86 2.73
CA VAL A 56 9.14 -1.06 4.16
C VAL A 56 8.38 -2.37 4.49
N ALA A 57 7.13 -2.46 4.05
CA ALA A 57 6.33 -3.68 4.18
C ALA A 57 6.93 -4.87 3.41
N PHE A 58 7.60 -4.64 2.29
CA PHE A 58 8.17 -5.73 1.50
C PHE A 58 9.41 -6.36 2.15
N ASN A 59 10.23 -5.56 2.84
CA ASN A 59 11.52 -6.00 3.39
C ASN A 59 11.45 -6.53 4.83
N ASN A 60 10.35 -6.30 5.56
CA ASN A 60 10.23 -6.83 6.91
C ASN A 60 10.34 -8.38 6.95
N CYS A 61 10.81 -8.88 8.09
CA CYS A 61 11.13 -10.30 8.25
C CYS A 61 9.91 -11.21 8.05
N GLY A 62 8.76 -10.84 8.61
CA GLY A 62 7.52 -11.61 8.49
C GLY A 62 7.03 -11.68 7.05
N ASN A 63 7.09 -10.59 6.28
CA ASN A 63 6.71 -10.58 4.86
C ASN A 63 7.64 -11.44 4.00
N ARG A 64 8.95 -11.44 4.28
CA ARG A 64 9.90 -12.35 3.60
C ARG A 64 9.54 -13.81 3.87
N ARG A 65 9.30 -14.17 5.13
CA ARG A 65 8.89 -15.53 5.52
C ARG A 65 7.54 -15.92 4.94
N PHE A 66 6.59 -14.98 4.92
CA PHE A 66 5.28 -15.16 4.30
C PHE A 66 5.40 -15.49 2.82
N ARG A 67 6.23 -14.78 2.05
CA ARG A 67 6.46 -15.10 0.62
C ARG A 67 7.02 -16.51 0.42
N VAL A 68 7.99 -16.92 1.24
CA VAL A 68 8.51 -18.30 1.20
C VAL A 68 7.41 -19.31 1.49
N LEU A 69 6.62 -19.08 2.56
CA LEU A 69 5.53 -19.97 2.93
C LEU A 69 4.49 -20.09 1.82
N ILE A 70 4.09 -18.97 1.20
CA ILE A 70 3.18 -18.98 0.05
C ILE A 70 3.80 -19.78 -1.08
N GLY A 71 5.06 -19.52 -1.45
CA GLY A 71 5.76 -20.25 -2.50
C GLY A 71 5.80 -21.78 -2.30
N LEU A 72 5.93 -22.23 -1.04
CA LEU A 72 5.88 -23.66 -0.70
C LEU A 72 4.49 -24.30 -0.89
N ASN A 73 3.43 -23.50 -0.91
CA ASN A 73 2.03 -23.97 -0.96
C ASN A 73 1.35 -23.69 -2.32
N VAL A 74 1.99 -22.95 -3.23
CA VAL A 74 1.42 -22.59 -4.53
C VAL A 74 1.14 -23.82 -5.39
N ASP A 75 2.09 -24.75 -5.50
CA ASP A 75 1.94 -25.94 -6.35
C ASP A 75 0.76 -26.82 -5.90
N GLU A 76 0.64 -27.03 -4.58
CA GLU A 76 -0.49 -27.76 -4.00
C GLU A 76 -1.81 -27.03 -4.25
N TYR A 77 -1.83 -25.70 -4.08
CA TYR A 77 -3.03 -24.89 -4.37
C TYR A 77 -3.46 -24.96 -5.84
N ILE A 78 -2.51 -24.99 -6.78
CA ILE A 78 -2.77 -25.10 -8.21
C ILE A 78 -3.35 -26.49 -8.53
N ALA A 79 -2.78 -27.55 -7.96
CA ALA A 79 -3.19 -28.93 -8.17
C ALA A 79 -4.59 -29.28 -7.60
N ILE A 80 -5.14 -28.47 -6.70
CA ILE A 80 -6.48 -28.70 -6.14
C ILE A 80 -7.56 -28.35 -7.16
N ASP A 81 -8.33 -29.36 -7.57
CA ASP A 81 -9.55 -29.14 -8.34
C ASP A 81 -10.74 -28.70 -7.47
N GLY A 82 -11.47 -27.70 -7.96
CA GLY A 82 -12.73 -27.22 -7.38
C GLY A 82 -12.57 -26.02 -6.44
N ARG A 83 -13.40 -24.99 -6.66
CA ARG A 83 -13.40 -23.74 -5.88
C ARG A 83 -13.60 -24.00 -4.38
N HIS A 84 -14.48 -24.93 -4.01
CA HIS A 84 -14.75 -25.25 -2.62
C HIS A 84 -13.51 -25.81 -1.91
N ARG A 85 -12.83 -26.78 -2.52
CA ARG A 85 -11.60 -27.38 -1.96
C ARG A 85 -10.46 -26.37 -1.85
N LYS A 86 -10.29 -25.50 -2.85
CA LYS A 86 -9.35 -24.36 -2.76
C LYS A 86 -9.67 -23.44 -1.59
N GLY A 87 -10.95 -23.20 -1.32
CA GLY A 87 -11.40 -22.43 -0.16
C GLY A 87 -11.03 -23.10 1.17
N LEU A 88 -11.22 -24.42 1.29
CA LEU A 88 -10.84 -25.19 2.48
C LEU A 88 -9.32 -25.15 2.70
N PHE A 89 -8.54 -25.32 1.63
CA PHE A 89 -7.09 -25.24 1.69
C PHE A 89 -6.60 -23.89 2.20
N ILE A 90 -7.11 -22.78 1.64
CA ILE A 90 -6.77 -21.43 2.11
C ILE A 90 -7.13 -21.29 3.60
N GLY A 91 -8.31 -21.76 4.03
CA GLY A 91 -8.71 -21.72 5.43
C GLY A 91 -7.74 -22.49 6.35
N SER A 92 -7.34 -23.69 5.96
CA SER A 92 -6.36 -24.50 6.72
C SER A 92 -4.99 -23.83 6.78
N LEU A 93 -4.54 -23.21 5.68
CA LEU A 93 -3.27 -22.51 5.65
C LEU A 93 -3.30 -21.28 6.55
N VAL A 94 -4.37 -20.49 6.51
CA VAL A 94 -4.58 -19.33 7.39
C VAL A 94 -4.57 -19.76 8.86
N HIS A 95 -5.30 -20.83 9.21
CA HIS A 95 -5.30 -21.37 10.56
C HIS A 95 -3.88 -21.79 11.01
N THR A 96 -3.10 -22.41 10.12
CA THR A 96 -1.71 -22.80 10.40
C THR A 96 -0.81 -21.59 10.62
N ILE A 97 -0.98 -20.54 9.83
CA ILE A 97 -0.22 -19.29 9.96
C ILE A 97 -0.53 -18.60 11.30
N ILE A 98 -1.80 -18.43 11.64
CA ILE A 98 -2.22 -17.69 12.82
C ILE A 98 -1.96 -18.50 14.09
N HIS A 99 -2.42 -19.76 14.14
CA HIS A 99 -2.41 -20.55 15.37
C HIS A 99 -1.21 -21.49 15.49
N GLY A 100 -0.62 -21.91 14.38
CA GLY A 100 0.56 -22.77 14.39
C GLY A 100 1.85 -21.98 14.52
N ILE A 101 2.01 -20.92 13.72
CA ILE A 101 3.20 -20.06 13.73
C ILE A 101 3.06 -18.93 14.75
N GLY A 102 1.84 -18.45 15.01
CA GLY A 102 1.60 -17.28 15.85
C GLY A 102 1.74 -15.95 15.08
N ALA A 103 1.63 -15.97 13.75
CA ALA A 103 1.79 -14.78 12.93
C ALA A 103 0.55 -13.88 13.01
N LYS A 104 0.78 -12.57 13.16
CA LYS A 104 -0.28 -11.56 13.07
C LYS A 104 -0.16 -10.78 11.76
N PHE A 105 -1.29 -10.28 11.28
CA PHE A 105 -1.34 -9.47 10.08
C PHE A 105 -1.78 -8.07 10.45
N TYR A 106 -1.05 -7.08 9.97
CA TYR A 106 -1.31 -5.68 10.24
C TYR A 106 -1.54 -4.92 8.95
N LYS A 107 -2.29 -3.83 9.04
CA LYS A 107 -2.36 -2.78 8.02
C LYS A 107 -1.80 -1.51 8.64
N LEU A 108 -0.84 -0.91 7.95
CA LEU A 108 -0.29 0.38 8.34
C LEU A 108 -1.24 1.50 7.89
N SER A 109 -1.65 2.36 8.83
CA SER A 109 -2.38 3.60 8.55
C SER A 109 -1.40 4.76 8.58
N LYS A 110 -1.13 5.38 7.42
CA LYS A 110 -0.30 6.61 7.35
C LYS A 110 -0.97 7.81 8.01
N HIS A 111 -2.30 7.87 7.94
CA HIS A 111 -3.08 8.96 8.56
C HIS A 111 -3.02 8.91 10.08
N ASP A 112 -3.23 7.71 10.65
CA ASP A 112 -3.28 7.54 12.10
C ASP A 112 -1.90 7.23 12.71
N LYS A 113 -0.89 7.01 11.86
CA LYS A 113 0.47 6.55 12.21
C LYS A 113 0.45 5.30 13.11
N GLU A 114 -0.43 4.35 12.79
CA GLU A 114 -0.72 3.17 13.60
C GLU A 114 -0.80 1.87 12.78
N LEU A 115 -0.58 0.73 13.45
CA LEU A 115 -0.82 -0.62 12.93
C LEU A 115 -2.18 -1.14 13.40
N THR A 116 -3.07 -1.43 12.45
CA THR A 116 -4.34 -2.11 12.75
C THR A 116 -4.21 -3.60 12.46
N GLU A 117 -4.45 -4.45 13.45
CA GLU A 117 -4.52 -5.90 13.26
C GLU A 117 -5.70 -6.28 12.35
N LEU A 118 -5.45 -7.17 11.39
CA LEU A 118 -6.45 -7.64 10.45
C LEU A 118 -7.28 -8.77 11.03
N THR A 119 -8.55 -8.79 10.65
CA THR A 119 -9.48 -9.88 10.96
C THR A 119 -9.20 -11.12 10.11
N GLU A 120 -9.56 -12.29 10.60
CA GLU A 120 -9.37 -13.56 9.88
C GLU A 120 -9.95 -13.56 8.44
N PRO A 121 -11.14 -12.98 8.16
CA PRO A 121 -11.63 -12.87 6.79
C PRO A 121 -10.72 -12.05 5.87
N GLN A 122 -10.12 -10.96 6.38
CA GLN A 122 -9.17 -10.13 5.64
C GLN A 122 -7.86 -10.89 5.38
N ILE A 123 -7.37 -11.62 6.38
CA ILE A 123 -6.19 -12.48 6.27
C ILE A 123 -6.43 -13.56 5.21
N ARG A 124 -7.60 -14.21 5.25
CA ARG A 124 -8.00 -15.21 4.27
C ARG A 124 -8.03 -14.66 2.84
N ALA A 125 -8.55 -13.45 2.66
CA ALA A 125 -8.53 -12.77 1.37
C ALA A 125 -7.08 -12.49 0.91
N LYS A 126 -6.21 -12.02 1.82
CA LYS A 126 -4.79 -11.75 1.54
C LYS A 126 -4.04 -13.01 1.12
N VAL A 127 -4.17 -14.11 1.86
CA VAL A 127 -3.55 -15.41 1.53
C VAL A 127 -4.10 -15.95 0.21
N GLY A 128 -5.42 -15.88 0.02
CA GLY A 128 -6.06 -16.35 -1.22
C GLY A 128 -5.65 -15.54 -2.45
N HIS A 129 -5.31 -14.26 -2.30
CA HIS A 129 -4.73 -13.44 -3.37
C HIS A 129 -3.27 -13.82 -3.62
N ALA A 130 -2.46 -13.94 -2.56
CA ALA A 130 -1.04 -14.29 -2.67
C ALA A 130 -0.80 -15.67 -3.31
N LEU A 131 -1.70 -16.63 -3.14
CA LEU A 131 -1.61 -17.95 -3.80
C LEU A 131 -1.99 -17.92 -5.29
N ARG A 132 -2.58 -16.83 -5.79
CA ARG A 132 -3.03 -16.69 -7.18
C ARG A 132 -2.15 -15.76 -8.00
N ASP A 133 -1.40 -14.90 -7.33
CA ASP A 133 -0.46 -13.94 -7.90
C ASP A 133 0.89 -14.63 -8.17
#